data_AF-E4TRM2-F1
#
_entry.id   AF-E4TRM2-F1
#
_cell.length_a   1.000
_cell.length_b   1.000
_cell.length_c   1.000
_cell.angle_alpha   90.00
_cell.angle_beta   90.00
_cell.angle_gamma   90.00
#
_symmetry.space_group_name_H-M   'P 1'
#
loop_
_entity.id
_entity.type
_entity.pdbx_description
1 polymer ?
#
loop_
_entity_poly.entity_id
_entity_poly.type
_entity_poly.pdbx_seq_one_letter_code
_entity_poly.pdbx_strand_id
1 'polypeptide(L)'
;MKPNFPKHSCVYKSINILKLYKLASLGLIFFLAFIFSCQENNVEADLPAEVAKNGYIRLEDSEKLNEAFMQAKEFMNRPNHRTNFPFQFSWDMVDQSRVLQIVQKGNGNYSNYTFSIAQQDENNFLNLVLKEKSDGFYAALFKYEYQTDTDSSPTNALQEVNKYNLSGEPLLRYSFGNQFNRRSSSQDCVEDVEVIVEYDCWNSNLGRPCDDAEEVYVIEITSGDCDEGGGDSDGSDWGTPFPDTETGGGTSPGGGSSGDPSSPDDDGGSPSDPGEAEDDLIGLEPPLNGPTPLPECGDGEVRIDGVCVDEVEVRTAILKSILEEDPFALIDIPCEELSQAWKDLAEHKPNQAVKDRVQQLNQESYDIEMQYIEDASGAIVNMDYFPVEITQLPENPATGETFTGREFFNYIRENFADICFNDNTSFGPYNQTEAQRWNSTNYLGTVMRFDIAVSLFGIFPGQQDGSVLCTDQQNQSWIFSTIYTSQDHSHPVSGNRQFGLTANPDGTYTFYTAGVDRVAESFDELVSELPNTAGAFEGGEEIWSSLQNNLKNFINDTENGGTATVGESSIERIDIEELEAVLNGTKSVSDLGCN
;
A
#
# COMPACT_ATOMS: atom_id res chain seq x y z
N MET A 1 -10.68 54.33 3.25
CA MET A 1 -10.51 54.50 1.79
C MET A 1 -10.05 53.15 1.27
N LYS A 2 -10.74 52.55 0.29
CA LYS A 2 -10.32 51.24 -0.28
C LYS A 2 -9.20 51.50 -1.29
N PRO A 3 -8.07 50.77 -1.26
CA PRO A 3 -7.06 50.88 -2.31
C PRO A 3 -7.57 50.22 -3.59
N ASN A 4 -7.16 50.79 -4.71
CA ASN A 4 -7.67 50.58 -6.04
C ASN A 4 -6.57 49.88 -6.85
N PHE A 5 -6.67 48.56 -7.04
CA PHE A 5 -5.78 47.84 -7.95
C PHE A 5 -6.19 48.13 -9.42
N PRO A 6 -5.23 48.24 -10.36
CA PRO A 6 -5.53 48.48 -11.76
C PRO A 6 -6.14 47.22 -12.40
N LYS A 7 -7.46 47.27 -12.66
CA LYS A 7 -8.14 46.23 -13.46
C LYS A 7 -7.82 46.41 -14.94
N HIS A 8 -7.20 45.41 -15.55
CA HIS A 8 -7.24 45.23 -16.99
C HIS A 8 -8.69 44.93 -17.42
N SER A 9 -9.25 45.75 -18.31
CA SER A 9 -10.66 45.63 -18.75
C SER A 9 -10.79 44.79 -20.02
N CYS A 10 -11.46 43.65 -19.93
CA CYS A 10 -12.17 43.05 -21.06
C CYS A 10 -13.62 43.57 -21.08
N VAL A 11 -13.99 44.24 -22.17
CA VAL A 11 -15.33 44.81 -22.38
C VAL A 11 -16.27 43.71 -22.86
N TYR A 12 -17.19 43.26 -22.00
CA TYR A 12 -18.38 42.51 -22.43
C TYR A 12 -19.61 43.42 -22.52
N LYS A 13 -20.23 43.39 -23.70
CA LYS A 13 -21.39 44.18 -24.10
C LYS A 13 -22.65 43.53 -23.50
N SER A 14 -23.34 44.23 -22.60
CA SER A 14 -24.59 43.76 -21.99
C SER A 14 -25.72 43.64 -23.03
N ILE A 15 -26.34 42.47 -23.13
CA ILE A 15 -27.64 42.28 -23.80
C ILE A 15 -28.71 42.27 -22.72
N ASN A 16 -29.64 43.23 -22.80
CA ASN A 16 -30.86 43.27 -21.99
C ASN A 16 -31.83 42.18 -22.46
N ILE A 17 -32.27 41.29 -21.56
CA ILE A 17 -33.48 40.48 -21.77
C ILE A 17 -34.47 40.76 -20.65
N LEU A 18 -35.64 41.21 -21.08
CA LEU A 18 -36.77 41.69 -20.30
C LEU A 18 -37.73 40.51 -19.99
N LYS A 19 -38.11 40.39 -18.71
CA LYS A 19 -39.35 39.81 -18.14
C LYS A 19 -40.11 38.71 -18.92
N LEU A 20 -40.17 37.50 -18.34
CA LEU A 20 -41.32 36.58 -18.46
C LEU A 20 -41.44 35.65 -17.24
N TYR A 21 -42.02 36.17 -16.15
CA TYR A 21 -42.57 35.38 -15.04
C TYR A 21 -44.10 35.36 -15.21
N LYS A 22 -44.70 34.17 -15.41
CA LYS A 22 -46.02 33.77 -14.83
C LYS A 22 -46.65 32.44 -15.31
N LEU A 23 -45.98 31.56 -16.06
CA LEU A 23 -46.61 30.29 -16.49
C LEU A 23 -45.89 28.98 -16.06
N ALA A 24 -44.73 29.05 -15.41
CA ALA A 24 -43.97 27.84 -15.05
C ALA A 24 -44.30 27.24 -13.67
N SER A 25 -45.12 27.89 -12.83
CA SER A 25 -45.26 27.49 -11.42
C SER A 25 -46.28 26.38 -11.14
N LEU A 26 -47.13 25.98 -12.09
CA LEU A 26 -48.07 24.86 -11.89
C LEU A 26 -47.53 23.52 -12.42
N GLY A 27 -46.65 23.53 -13.42
CA GLY A 27 -46.02 22.31 -13.95
C GLY A 27 -45.02 21.69 -12.97
N LEU A 28 -44.27 22.53 -12.25
CA LEU A 28 -43.27 22.08 -11.27
C LEU A 28 -43.90 21.40 -10.04
N ILE A 29 -45.11 21.82 -9.64
CA ILE A 29 -45.81 21.25 -8.47
C ILE A 29 -46.36 19.85 -8.79
N PHE A 30 -46.84 19.60 -10.02
CA PHE A 30 -47.26 18.27 -10.44
C PHE A 30 -46.09 17.32 -10.71
N PHE A 31 -44.94 17.84 -11.17
CA PHE A 31 -43.73 17.04 -11.35
C PHE A 31 -43.10 16.64 -10.00
N LEU A 32 -43.11 17.53 -9.01
CA LEU A 32 -42.66 17.21 -7.65
C LEU A 32 -43.59 16.24 -6.93
N ALA A 33 -44.91 16.29 -7.15
CA ALA A 33 -45.85 15.33 -6.56
C ALA A 33 -45.72 13.91 -7.13
N PHE A 34 -45.14 13.74 -8.32
CA PHE A 34 -44.90 12.42 -8.91
C PHE A 34 -43.60 11.76 -8.39
N ILE A 35 -42.66 12.54 -7.85
CA ILE A 35 -41.38 12.04 -7.33
C ILE A 35 -41.52 11.48 -5.89
N PHE A 36 -42.54 11.88 -5.13
CA PHE A 36 -42.73 11.46 -3.73
C PHE A 36 -43.63 10.23 -3.51
N SER A 37 -43.91 9.41 -4.53
CA SER A 37 -44.82 8.24 -4.42
C SER A 37 -44.19 6.89 -4.81
N CYS A 38 -42.91 6.69 -4.50
CA CYS A 38 -42.33 5.35 -4.40
C CYS A 38 -41.68 5.21 -3.01
N GLN A 39 -42.44 4.68 -2.05
CA GLN A 39 -41.85 3.99 -0.91
C GLN A 39 -41.44 2.60 -1.39
N GLU A 40 -40.18 2.44 -1.79
CA GLU A 40 -39.53 1.14 -1.73
C GLU A 40 -39.01 0.95 -0.32
N ASN A 41 -39.51 -0.10 0.34
CA ASN A 41 -38.88 -0.63 1.54
C ASN A 41 -37.56 -1.28 1.07
N ASN A 42 -36.48 -0.50 1.03
CA ASN A 42 -35.16 -1.07 0.82
C ASN A 42 -34.76 -1.81 2.09
N VAL A 43 -34.71 -3.12 1.95
CA VAL A 43 -33.99 -4.01 2.85
C VAL A 43 -32.53 -3.52 2.82
N GLU A 44 -32.06 -3.05 3.96
CA GLU A 44 -30.67 -2.69 4.21
C GLU A 44 -29.85 -3.97 4.07
N ALA A 45 -29.22 -4.15 2.91
CA ALA A 45 -28.09 -5.04 2.78
C ALA A 45 -26.89 -4.26 3.32
N ASP A 46 -26.50 -4.59 4.55
CA ASP A 46 -25.25 -4.18 5.16
C ASP A 46 -24.13 -4.84 4.34
N LEU A 47 -23.59 -4.11 3.35
CA LEU A 47 -22.40 -4.53 2.62
C LEU A 47 -21.19 -4.11 3.47
N PRO A 48 -20.35 -5.05 3.93
CA PRO A 48 -19.19 -4.69 4.73
C PRO A 48 -18.23 -3.83 3.90
N ALA A 49 -17.76 -2.75 4.53
CA ALA A 49 -16.80 -1.82 3.98
C ALA A 49 -15.39 -2.43 3.90
N GLU A 50 -14.70 -2.14 2.80
CA GLU A 50 -13.28 -2.38 2.50
C GLU A 50 -12.85 -3.85 2.36
N VAL A 51 -12.66 -4.27 1.11
CA VAL A 51 -12.05 -5.54 0.68
C VAL A 51 -10.60 -5.62 1.18
N ALA A 52 -10.19 -6.80 1.66
CA ALA A 52 -8.81 -7.09 2.01
C ALA A 52 -7.84 -6.76 0.85
N LYS A 53 -6.70 -6.11 1.13
CA LYS A 53 -5.63 -5.99 0.12
C LYS A 53 -5.04 -7.39 -0.11
N ASN A 54 -5.36 -7.96 -1.26
CA ASN A 54 -4.73 -9.19 -1.75
C ASN A 54 -3.43 -8.81 -2.46
N GLY A 55 -2.30 -9.36 -2.01
CA GLY A 55 -1.00 -9.20 -2.65
C GLY A 55 -0.33 -10.55 -2.86
N TYR A 56 0.37 -10.71 -3.98
CA TYR A 56 1.27 -11.85 -4.15
C TYR A 56 2.64 -11.45 -3.63
N ILE A 57 3.22 -12.29 -2.77
CA ILE A 57 4.59 -12.13 -2.27
C ILE A 57 5.36 -13.39 -2.65
N ARG A 58 6.63 -13.26 -3.06
CA ARG A 58 7.49 -14.44 -3.22
C ARG A 58 8.05 -14.84 -1.87
N LEU A 59 8.23 -16.14 -1.65
CA LEU A 59 8.77 -16.64 -0.38
C LEU A 59 10.14 -16.03 -0.03
N GLU A 60 10.95 -15.72 -1.04
CA GLU A 60 12.28 -15.12 -0.92
C GLU A 60 12.28 -13.63 -0.52
N ASP A 61 11.19 -12.92 -0.79
CA ASP A 61 11.05 -11.49 -0.50
C ASP A 61 10.67 -11.22 0.98
N SER A 62 10.49 -12.27 1.78
CA SER A 62 10.16 -12.13 3.20
C SER A 62 10.89 -13.18 4.05
N GLU A 63 11.96 -12.74 4.72
CA GLU A 63 12.76 -13.57 5.65
C GLU A 63 11.87 -14.29 6.67
N LYS A 64 10.91 -13.56 7.25
CA LYS A 64 9.97 -14.07 8.23
C LYS A 64 9.01 -15.13 7.67
N LEU A 65 8.51 -14.95 6.44
CA LEU A 65 7.67 -15.94 5.77
C LEU A 65 8.47 -17.19 5.40
N ASN A 66 9.70 -17.00 4.94
CA ASN A 66 10.62 -18.09 4.64
C ASN A 66 10.94 -18.91 5.90
N GLU A 67 11.21 -18.25 7.03
CA GLU A 67 11.38 -18.93 8.32
C GLU A 67 10.13 -19.72 8.72
N ALA A 68 8.94 -19.14 8.60
CA ALA A 68 7.67 -19.80 8.90
C ALA A 68 7.45 -21.05 8.03
N PHE A 69 7.72 -20.92 6.74
CA PHE A 69 7.64 -22.02 5.78
C PHE A 69 8.62 -23.14 6.14
N MET A 70 9.86 -22.78 6.46
CA MET A 70 10.89 -23.75 6.85
C MET A 70 10.57 -24.44 8.18
N GLN A 71 9.99 -23.74 9.15
CA GLN A 71 9.49 -24.34 10.39
C GLN A 71 8.36 -25.34 10.15
N ALA A 72 7.40 -25.00 9.29
CA ALA A 72 6.33 -25.92 8.89
C ALA A 72 6.93 -27.17 8.19
N LYS A 73 7.94 -26.97 7.33
CA LYS A 73 8.68 -28.03 6.64
C LYS A 73 9.43 -28.95 7.59
N GLU A 74 10.17 -28.38 8.54
CA GLU A 74 10.91 -29.15 9.54
C GLU A 74 10.00 -29.95 10.47
N PHE A 75 8.88 -29.35 10.93
CA PHE A 75 7.92 -30.02 11.78
C PHE A 75 7.40 -31.32 11.15
N MET A 76 7.04 -31.25 9.87
CA MET A 76 6.51 -32.38 9.09
C MET A 76 7.54 -33.49 8.83
N ASN A 77 8.82 -33.13 8.67
CA ASN A 77 9.89 -34.06 8.31
C ASN A 77 10.46 -34.84 9.51
N ARG A 78 9.97 -34.62 10.74
CA ARG A 78 10.48 -35.31 11.94
C ARG A 78 10.18 -36.82 11.90
N PRO A 79 11.18 -37.72 12.07
CA PRO A 79 11.08 -39.16 11.81
C PRO A 79 10.07 -39.96 12.67
N ASN A 80 9.47 -39.34 13.70
CA ASN A 80 8.47 -39.98 14.55
C ASN A 80 7.02 -39.57 14.25
N HIS A 81 6.79 -38.67 13.30
CA HIS A 81 5.43 -38.33 12.86
C HIS A 81 5.06 -39.19 11.65
N ARG A 82 4.35 -40.30 11.90
CA ARG A 82 3.52 -40.88 10.85
C ARG A 82 2.35 -39.95 10.65
N THR A 83 2.48 -39.03 9.70
CA THR A 83 1.39 -38.15 9.33
C THR A 83 0.28 -39.01 8.70
N ASN A 84 -0.89 -39.06 9.35
CA ASN A 84 -2.04 -39.83 8.87
C ASN A 84 -2.88 -39.01 7.87
N PHE A 85 -2.21 -38.31 6.94
CA PHE A 85 -2.95 -37.65 5.88
C PHE A 85 -3.66 -38.72 5.03
N PRO A 86 -4.91 -38.47 4.61
CA PRO A 86 -5.59 -39.37 3.68
C PRO A 86 -4.98 -39.35 2.26
N PHE A 87 -3.89 -38.60 2.05
CA PHE A 87 -3.16 -38.45 0.79
C PHE A 87 -1.64 -38.37 1.04
N GLN A 88 -0.85 -38.62 -0.01
CA GLN A 88 0.60 -38.41 0.04
C GLN A 88 0.89 -36.92 -0.18
N PHE A 89 1.49 -36.28 0.82
CA PHE A 89 1.94 -34.90 0.75
C PHE A 89 3.48 -34.88 0.70
N SER A 90 4.04 -34.14 -0.26
CA SER A 90 5.47 -33.80 -0.32
C SER A 90 5.62 -32.29 -0.38
N TRP A 91 6.65 -31.76 0.28
CA TRP A 91 6.95 -30.32 0.25
C TRP A 91 7.32 -29.81 -1.14
N ASP A 92 7.79 -30.69 -2.03
CA ASP A 92 8.07 -30.36 -3.44
C ASP A 92 6.77 -30.09 -4.24
N MET A 93 5.60 -30.37 -3.64
CA MET A 93 4.30 -30.07 -4.23
C MET A 93 3.82 -28.65 -3.89
N VAL A 94 4.44 -27.96 -2.93
CA VAL A 94 4.03 -26.60 -2.56
C VAL A 94 4.60 -25.60 -3.57
N ASP A 95 3.73 -24.86 -4.25
CA ASP A 95 4.13 -23.79 -5.15
C ASP A 95 4.62 -22.59 -4.33
N GLN A 96 5.92 -22.32 -4.42
CA GLN A 96 6.60 -21.22 -3.72
C GLN A 96 6.72 -19.96 -4.58
N SER A 97 6.38 -20.05 -5.87
CA SER A 97 6.53 -18.95 -6.84
C SER A 97 5.48 -17.87 -6.67
N ARG A 98 4.32 -18.21 -6.11
CA ARG A 98 3.21 -17.30 -5.84
C ARG A 98 2.56 -17.63 -4.50
N VAL A 99 2.85 -16.82 -3.48
CA VAL A 99 2.17 -16.91 -2.18
C VAL A 99 1.12 -15.81 -2.12
N LEU A 100 -0.15 -16.21 -1.96
CA LEU A 100 -1.23 -15.26 -1.76
C LEU A 100 -1.18 -14.79 -0.30
N GLN A 101 -0.83 -13.52 -0.09
CA GLN A 101 -0.93 -12.88 1.23
C GLN A 101 -2.30 -12.22 1.36
N ILE A 102 -3.04 -12.64 2.38
CA ILE A 102 -4.32 -12.03 2.77
C ILE A 102 -4.09 -11.35 4.12
N VAL A 103 -4.12 -10.02 4.12
CA VAL A 103 -4.05 -9.22 5.36
C VAL A 103 -5.47 -9.02 5.88
N GLN A 104 -5.83 -9.70 6.98
CA GLN A 104 -7.15 -9.56 7.59
C GLN A 104 -7.17 -8.36 8.54
N LYS A 105 -8.12 -7.44 8.36
CA LYS A 105 -8.31 -6.28 9.24
C LYS A 105 -9.07 -6.72 10.51
N GLY A 106 -8.34 -6.89 11.62
CA GLY A 106 -8.86 -7.15 12.96
C GLY A 106 -7.98 -6.52 14.04
N ASN A 107 -8.31 -6.66 15.33
CA ASN A 107 -7.61 -6.06 16.48
C ASN A 107 -6.12 -6.47 16.65
N GLY A 108 -5.54 -7.22 15.70
CA GLY A 108 -4.12 -7.48 15.58
C GLY A 108 -3.70 -7.52 14.11
N ASN A 109 -2.50 -7.04 13.81
CA ASN A 109 -1.86 -7.10 12.49
C ASN A 109 -1.50 -8.56 12.18
N TYR A 110 -2.46 -9.40 11.80
CA TYR A 110 -2.20 -10.78 11.42
C TYR A 110 -2.30 -10.94 9.90
N SER A 111 -1.27 -11.52 9.30
CA SER A 111 -1.27 -11.94 7.91
C SER A 111 -1.56 -13.44 7.82
N ASN A 112 -2.41 -13.82 6.86
CA ASN A 112 -2.53 -15.20 6.42
C ASN A 112 -1.79 -15.34 5.08
N TYR A 113 -1.01 -16.41 4.96
CA TYR A 113 -0.26 -16.73 3.75
C TYR A 113 -0.78 -18.04 3.20
N THR A 114 -1.26 -18.04 1.97
CA THR A 114 -1.82 -19.22 1.32
C THR A 114 -0.90 -19.67 0.20
N PHE A 115 -0.44 -20.91 0.29
CA PHE A 115 0.36 -21.58 -0.72
C PHE A 115 -0.51 -22.60 -1.45
N SER A 116 -0.52 -22.54 -2.78
CA SER A 116 -1.12 -23.59 -3.59
C SER A 116 -0.26 -24.86 -3.53
N ILE A 117 -0.91 -26.02 -3.49
CA ILE A 117 -0.21 -27.31 -3.53
C ILE A 117 -0.60 -28.01 -4.84
N ALA A 118 0.39 -28.17 -5.71
CA ALA A 118 0.27 -28.89 -6.96
C ALA A 118 -0.08 -30.36 -6.69
N GLN A 119 -1.31 -30.75 -6.98
CA GLN A 119 -1.77 -32.14 -6.88
C GLN A 119 -2.21 -32.66 -8.24
N GLN A 120 -2.07 -33.98 -8.44
CA GLN A 120 -2.47 -34.68 -9.69
C GLN A 120 -3.92 -35.19 -9.69
N ASP A 121 -4.71 -34.90 -8.66
CA ASP A 121 -6.11 -35.37 -8.58
C ASP A 121 -7.04 -34.35 -9.23
N GLU A 122 -7.78 -34.75 -10.25
CA GLU A 122 -8.65 -33.87 -11.05
C GLU A 122 -9.88 -33.34 -10.29
N ASN A 123 -10.15 -33.85 -9.06
CA ASN A 123 -11.37 -33.52 -8.31
C ASN A 123 -11.11 -32.87 -6.94
N ASN A 124 -9.87 -32.50 -6.63
CA ASN A 124 -9.57 -31.71 -5.45
C ASN A 124 -8.32 -30.85 -5.63
N PHE A 125 -8.25 -29.79 -4.82
CA PHE A 125 -7.02 -29.02 -4.64
C PHE A 125 -6.72 -28.85 -3.15
N LEU A 126 -5.45 -28.58 -2.87
CA LEU A 126 -4.92 -28.43 -1.53
C LEU A 126 -4.29 -27.05 -1.39
N ASN A 127 -4.56 -26.38 -0.27
CA ASN A 127 -3.86 -25.15 0.12
C ASN A 127 -3.20 -25.34 1.49
N LEU A 128 -1.95 -24.88 1.60
CA LEU A 128 -1.30 -24.69 2.89
C LEU A 128 -1.54 -23.24 3.31
N VAL A 129 -2.16 -23.03 4.48
CA VAL A 129 -2.39 -21.70 5.03
C VAL A 129 -1.52 -21.54 6.27
N LEU A 130 -0.65 -20.53 6.27
CA LEU A 130 0.12 -20.09 7.43
C LEU A 130 -0.52 -18.84 8.00
N LYS A 131 -0.93 -18.87 9.26
CA LYS A 131 -1.45 -17.72 9.99
C LYS A 131 -0.40 -17.25 10.98
N GLU A 132 -0.06 -15.98 10.91
CA GLU A 132 0.80 -15.36 11.91
C GLU A 132 0.04 -15.12 13.22
N LYS A 133 0.68 -15.40 14.36
CA LYS A 133 0.25 -14.99 15.70
C LYS A 133 1.44 -14.41 16.49
N SER A 134 1.16 -13.82 17.64
CA SER A 134 2.18 -13.24 18.54
C SER A 134 3.20 -14.25 19.07
N ASP A 135 2.86 -15.54 19.08
CA ASP A 135 3.68 -16.66 19.57
C ASP A 135 4.27 -17.52 18.44
N GLY A 136 4.12 -17.12 17.18
CA GLY A 136 4.68 -17.82 16.02
C GLY A 136 3.66 -18.05 14.90
N PHE A 137 3.90 -19.08 14.08
CA PHE A 137 3.05 -19.40 12.95
C PHE A 137 2.21 -20.65 13.18
N TYR A 138 0.97 -20.58 12.73
CA TYR A 138 0.02 -21.67 12.75
C TYR A 138 -0.24 -22.12 11.32
N ALA A 139 0.09 -23.36 11.02
CA ALA A 139 -0.13 -23.92 9.71
C ALA A 139 -1.34 -24.85 9.71
N ALA A 140 -2.16 -24.74 8.67
CA ALA A 140 -3.26 -25.66 8.41
C ALA A 140 -3.27 -26.05 6.93
N LEU A 141 -3.65 -27.29 6.67
CA LEU A 141 -3.80 -27.80 5.33
C LEU A 141 -5.29 -27.90 5.02
N PHE A 142 -5.72 -27.22 3.95
CA PHE A 142 -7.09 -27.21 3.49
C PHE A 142 -7.21 -28.07 2.24
N LYS A 143 -8.10 -29.07 2.28
CA LYS A 143 -8.48 -29.88 1.12
C LYS A 143 -9.86 -29.47 0.65
N TYR A 144 -9.96 -29.08 -0.60
CA TYR A 144 -11.19 -28.67 -1.27
C TYR A 144 -11.57 -29.75 -2.27
N GLU A 145 -12.69 -30.42 -2.05
CA GLU A 145 -13.23 -31.41 -2.98
C GLU A 145 -14.34 -30.78 -3.81
N TYR A 146 -14.31 -30.93 -5.13
CA TYR A 146 -15.33 -30.38 -6.04
C TYR A 146 -15.89 -31.46 -6.97
N GLN A 147 -17.07 -31.22 -7.55
CA GLN A 147 -17.61 -32.07 -8.61
C GLN A 147 -17.11 -31.60 -9.96
N THR A 148 -16.73 -32.52 -10.83
CA THR A 148 -16.54 -32.26 -12.25
C THR A 148 -17.81 -32.65 -13.02
N ASP A 149 -18.13 -31.90 -14.07
CA ASP A 149 -19.21 -32.26 -14.98
C ASP A 149 -18.78 -33.38 -15.95
N THR A 150 -19.63 -33.69 -16.93
CA THR A 150 -19.34 -34.74 -17.92
C THR A 150 -18.13 -34.44 -18.81
N ASP A 151 -17.68 -33.18 -18.85
CA ASP A 151 -16.55 -32.73 -19.65
C ASP A 151 -15.28 -32.50 -18.79
N SER A 152 -15.28 -33.00 -17.55
CA SER A 152 -14.22 -32.81 -16.55
C SER A 152 -14.03 -31.35 -16.09
N SER A 153 -14.98 -30.46 -16.39
CA SER A 153 -14.92 -29.08 -15.92
C SER A 153 -15.35 -29.03 -14.46
N PRO A 154 -14.64 -28.31 -13.57
CA PRO A 154 -15.11 -28.07 -12.21
C PRO A 154 -16.51 -27.44 -12.27
N THR A 155 -17.46 -28.05 -11.58
CA THR A 155 -18.76 -27.43 -11.31
C THR A 155 -18.62 -26.62 -10.03
N ASN A 156 -19.35 -25.50 -9.94
CA ASN A 156 -19.36 -24.58 -8.79
C ASN A 156 -19.81 -25.21 -7.44
N ALA A 157 -19.95 -26.53 -7.36
CA ALA A 157 -20.30 -27.26 -6.16
C ALA A 157 -19.03 -27.80 -5.49
N LEU A 158 -18.37 -26.93 -4.70
CA LEU A 158 -17.48 -27.38 -3.62
C LEU A 158 -18.29 -28.35 -2.75
N GLN A 159 -17.82 -29.59 -2.57
CA GLN A 159 -18.50 -30.65 -1.82
C GLN A 159 -18.02 -30.73 -0.38
N GLU A 160 -16.72 -30.51 -0.15
CA GLU A 160 -16.12 -30.71 1.15
C GLU A 160 -14.88 -29.83 1.32
N VAL A 161 -14.75 -29.22 2.49
CA VAL A 161 -13.53 -28.55 2.97
C VAL A 161 -13.07 -29.26 4.22
N ASN A 162 -11.86 -29.83 4.16
CA ASN A 162 -11.23 -30.44 5.32
C ASN A 162 -10.02 -29.62 5.74
N LYS A 163 -9.96 -29.28 7.01
CA LYS A 163 -8.81 -28.65 7.65
C LYS A 163 -8.06 -29.69 8.46
N TYR A 164 -6.76 -29.82 8.21
CA TYR A 164 -5.88 -30.68 8.97
C TYR A 164 -4.85 -29.85 9.73
N ASN A 165 -4.43 -30.32 10.90
CA ASN A 165 -3.18 -29.85 11.50
C ASN A 165 -1.99 -30.44 10.73
N LEU A 166 -0.78 -29.94 11.01
CA LEU A 166 0.44 -30.50 10.43
C LEU A 166 0.70 -31.97 10.84
N SER A 167 0.09 -32.48 11.91
CA SER A 167 0.17 -33.92 12.23
C SER A 167 -0.71 -34.80 11.32
N GLY A 168 -1.52 -34.19 10.45
CA GLY A 168 -2.49 -34.87 9.60
C GLY A 168 -3.79 -35.27 10.29
N GLU A 169 -4.03 -34.75 11.50
CA GLU A 169 -5.28 -34.96 12.20
C GLU A 169 -6.33 -33.97 11.68
N PRO A 170 -7.55 -34.44 11.37
CA PRO A 170 -8.62 -33.56 10.92
C PRO A 170 -9.05 -32.66 12.09
N LEU A 171 -8.94 -31.35 11.90
CA LEU A 171 -9.40 -30.32 12.82
C LEU A 171 -10.84 -29.93 12.54
N LEU A 172 -11.19 -29.82 11.25
CA LEU A 172 -12.52 -29.41 10.80
C LEU A 172 -12.86 -30.16 9.52
N ARG A 173 -14.12 -30.58 9.40
CA ARG A 173 -14.66 -31.17 8.18
C ARG A 173 -15.99 -30.51 7.89
N TYR A 174 -16.05 -29.77 6.80
CA TYR A 174 -17.26 -29.11 6.34
C TYR A 174 -17.73 -29.77 5.05
N SER A 175 -18.96 -30.27 5.00
CA SER A 175 -19.52 -30.90 3.81
C SER A 175 -20.70 -30.08 3.29
N PHE A 176 -20.56 -29.60 2.07
CA PHE A 176 -21.60 -28.94 1.29
C PHE A 176 -22.47 -30.03 0.66
N GLY A 177 -23.32 -30.64 1.48
CA GLY A 177 -24.37 -31.49 0.93
C GLY A 177 -25.25 -30.65 0.01
N ASN A 178 -25.47 -31.13 -1.22
CA ASN A 178 -26.59 -30.69 -2.04
C ASN A 178 -27.85 -30.81 -1.18
N GLN A 179 -28.33 -29.74 -0.54
CA GLN A 179 -29.73 -29.42 -0.20
C GLN A 179 -29.80 -28.19 0.73
N PHE A 180 -30.57 -27.19 0.28
CA PHE A 180 -31.52 -26.48 1.12
C PHE A 180 -31.96 -27.34 2.33
N ASN A 181 -31.55 -26.94 3.55
CA ASN A 181 -31.92 -27.53 4.85
C ASN A 181 -31.19 -28.81 5.31
N ARG A 182 -29.97 -28.68 5.84
CA ARG A 182 -29.57 -29.44 7.04
C ARG A 182 -28.72 -28.59 7.98
N ARG A 183 -29.15 -28.47 9.24
CA ARG A 183 -28.32 -28.00 10.34
C ARG A 183 -27.31 -29.10 10.70
N SER A 184 -26.02 -28.81 10.51
CA SER A 184 -24.92 -29.58 11.11
C SER A 184 -25.09 -29.58 12.63
N SER A 185 -24.79 -30.71 13.28
CA SER A 185 -24.87 -30.88 14.73
C SER A 185 -23.46 -31.13 15.29
N SER A 186 -22.66 -30.09 15.29
CA SER A 186 -21.51 -29.85 16.16
C SER A 186 -21.24 -28.36 16.12
N GLN A 187 -20.64 -27.81 17.19
CA GLN A 187 -20.24 -26.40 17.29
C GLN A 187 -19.24 -26.06 16.18
N ASP A 188 -19.75 -25.78 14.99
CA ASP A 188 -18.96 -25.31 13.87
C ASP A 188 -19.04 -23.79 13.91
N CYS A 189 -17.94 -23.13 14.26
CA CYS A 189 -17.84 -21.67 14.28
C CYS A 189 -17.72 -21.07 12.87
N VAL A 190 -18.18 -21.80 11.85
CA VAL A 190 -18.22 -21.34 10.47
C VAL A 190 -19.68 -21.03 10.19
N GLU A 191 -20.00 -19.75 10.09
CA GLU A 191 -21.34 -19.25 9.81
C GLU A 191 -21.70 -19.43 8.33
N ASP A 192 -20.74 -19.20 7.44
CA ASP A 192 -20.95 -19.30 6.00
C ASP A 192 -19.67 -19.65 5.25
N VAL A 193 -19.83 -20.23 4.05
CA VAL A 193 -18.74 -20.36 3.08
C VAL A 193 -19.27 -20.04 1.70
N GLU A 194 -18.81 -18.93 1.13
CA GLU A 194 -19.17 -18.47 -0.21
C GLU A 194 -18.04 -18.77 -1.19
N VAL A 195 -18.38 -19.25 -2.39
CA VAL A 195 -17.42 -19.40 -3.50
C VAL A 195 -17.76 -18.34 -4.54
N ILE A 196 -16.88 -17.36 -4.65
CA ILE A 196 -16.97 -16.25 -5.59
C ILE A 196 -16.10 -16.60 -6.79
N VAL A 197 -16.65 -16.54 -8.01
CA VAL A 197 -15.88 -16.69 -9.24
C VAL A 197 -15.51 -15.30 -9.73
N GLU A 198 -14.23 -14.98 -9.66
CA GLU A 198 -13.64 -13.78 -10.22
C GLU A 198 -13.02 -14.10 -11.58
N TYR A 199 -13.18 -13.20 -12.54
CA TYR A 199 -12.55 -13.33 -13.85
C TYR A 199 -11.36 -12.39 -13.86
N ASP A 200 -10.13 -12.91 -13.96
CA ASP A 200 -8.96 -12.05 -14.07
C ASP A 200 -8.91 -11.45 -15.48
N CYS A 201 -9.22 -10.16 -15.55
CA CYS A 201 -9.35 -9.41 -16.80
C CYS A 201 -8.17 -8.46 -16.96
N TRP A 202 -6.94 -8.97 -16.98
CA TRP A 202 -5.75 -8.12 -16.85
C TRP A 202 -5.43 -7.21 -18.06
N ASN A 203 -6.31 -7.07 -19.07
CA ASN A 203 -6.04 -6.18 -20.21
C ASN A 203 -7.22 -5.67 -21.05
N SER A 204 -8.48 -5.73 -20.58
CA SER A 204 -9.59 -5.24 -21.40
C SER A 204 -9.90 -3.76 -21.14
N ASN A 205 -9.52 -2.90 -22.09
CA ASN A 205 -10.10 -1.57 -22.24
C ASN A 205 -11.64 -1.65 -22.19
N LEU A 206 -12.25 -0.75 -21.40
CA LEU A 206 -13.68 -0.68 -21.07
C LEU A 206 -14.61 -1.04 -22.26
N GLY A 207 -15.29 -2.19 -22.17
CA GLY A 207 -16.52 -2.46 -22.94
C GLY A 207 -16.54 -3.66 -23.90
N ARG A 208 -15.56 -4.57 -23.88
CA ARG A 208 -15.68 -5.88 -24.56
C ARG A 208 -15.78 -7.03 -23.55
N PRO A 209 -16.62 -8.06 -23.80
CA PRO A 209 -16.61 -9.28 -23.01
C PRO A 209 -15.28 -10.02 -23.18
N CYS A 210 -14.72 -10.51 -22.08
CA CYS A 210 -13.47 -11.25 -22.05
C CYS A 210 -13.71 -12.68 -22.54
N ASP A 211 -13.21 -13.01 -23.73
CA ASP A 211 -13.38 -14.36 -24.30
C ASP A 211 -12.33 -15.36 -23.75
N ASP A 212 -11.27 -14.90 -23.07
CA ASP A 212 -10.13 -15.74 -22.61
C ASP A 212 -9.70 -15.47 -21.14
N ALA A 213 -10.59 -14.99 -20.26
CA ALA A 213 -10.22 -14.72 -18.86
C ALA A 213 -9.99 -16.03 -18.08
N GLU A 214 -8.89 -16.10 -17.32
CA GLU A 214 -8.71 -17.18 -16.34
C GLU A 214 -9.75 -17.03 -15.23
N GLU A 215 -10.46 -18.13 -14.93
CA GLU A 215 -11.41 -18.18 -13.83
C GLU A 215 -10.64 -18.36 -12.51
N VAL A 216 -10.73 -17.36 -11.64
CA VAL A 216 -10.20 -17.38 -10.28
C VAL A 216 -11.34 -17.68 -9.33
N TYR A 217 -11.21 -18.74 -8.54
CA TYR A 217 -12.21 -19.12 -7.54
C TYR A 217 -11.76 -18.61 -6.17
N VAL A 218 -12.45 -17.61 -5.63
CA VAL A 218 -12.25 -17.09 -4.28
C VAL A 218 -13.20 -17.81 -3.34
N ILE A 219 -12.68 -18.41 -2.27
CA ILE A 219 -13.49 -19.09 -1.26
C ILE A 219 -13.46 -18.24 0.01
N GLU A 220 -14.55 -17.56 0.30
CA GLU A 220 -14.75 -16.80 1.52
C GLU A 220 -15.34 -17.72 2.60
N ILE A 221 -14.69 -17.79 3.76
CA ILE A 221 -15.15 -18.58 4.90
C ILE A 221 -15.45 -17.60 6.03
N THR A 222 -16.73 -17.40 6.33
CA THR A 222 -17.19 -16.54 7.43
C THR A 222 -17.23 -17.36 8.70
N SER A 223 -16.39 -17.01 9.67
CA SER A 223 -16.42 -17.61 11.00
C SER A 223 -17.25 -16.77 11.97
N GLY A 224 -18.21 -17.39 12.65
CA GLY A 224 -18.97 -16.77 13.74
C GLY A 224 -18.27 -16.84 15.08
N ASP A 225 -18.79 -16.08 16.05
CA ASP A 225 -18.33 -16.10 17.44
C ASP A 225 -18.55 -17.50 18.03
N CYS A 226 -17.46 -18.22 18.28
CA CYS A 226 -17.50 -19.45 19.05
C CYS A 226 -17.91 -19.10 20.50
N ASP A 227 -19.06 -19.60 20.95
CA ASP A 227 -19.38 -19.61 22.37
C ASP A 227 -18.42 -20.62 23.05
N GLU A 228 -17.22 -20.16 23.40
CA GLU A 228 -16.26 -20.90 24.23
C GLU A 228 -16.94 -21.12 25.58
N GLY A 229 -17.54 -22.31 25.73
CA GLY A 229 -18.35 -22.67 26.89
C GLY A 229 -17.68 -22.22 28.18
N GLY A 230 -18.33 -21.26 28.86
CA GLY A 230 -17.80 -20.47 29.96
C GLY A 230 -16.80 -21.19 30.88
N GLY A 231 -15.53 -20.87 30.67
CA GLY A 231 -14.46 -21.05 31.63
C GLY A 231 -13.56 -19.82 31.52
N ASP A 232 -13.48 -19.04 32.61
CA ASP A 232 -12.60 -17.86 32.70
C ASP A 232 -11.13 -18.26 32.48
N SER A 233 -10.67 -18.23 31.23
CA SER A 233 -9.26 -18.16 30.86
C SER A 233 -9.15 -17.52 29.48
N ASP A 234 -8.46 -16.38 29.46
CA ASP A 234 -8.05 -15.54 28.34
C ASP A 234 -8.10 -16.23 26.97
N GLY A 235 -8.93 -15.67 26.08
CA GLY A 235 -9.32 -16.24 24.79
C GLY A 235 -8.15 -16.72 23.94
N SER A 236 -8.15 -18.02 23.67
CA SER A 236 -7.31 -18.65 22.66
C SER A 236 -8.23 -19.26 21.61
N ASP A 237 -8.77 -18.42 20.75
CA ASP A 237 -9.31 -18.87 19.49
C ASP A 237 -8.14 -19.57 18.75
N TRP A 238 -8.35 -20.81 18.31
CA TRP A 238 -7.34 -21.76 17.79
C TRP A 238 -6.41 -22.37 18.87
N GLY A 239 -6.79 -23.54 19.39
CA GLY A 239 -5.99 -24.33 20.33
C GLY A 239 -4.55 -24.59 19.86
N THR A 240 -3.60 -24.46 20.78
CA THR A 240 -2.13 -24.56 20.60
C THR A 240 -1.66 -25.99 20.26
N PRO A 241 -0.82 -26.19 19.21
CA PRO A 241 -0.17 -27.48 18.97
C PRO A 241 1.37 -27.48 19.13
N PHE A 242 1.95 -26.56 19.91
CA PHE A 242 3.38 -26.61 20.26
C PHE A 242 3.57 -26.75 21.78
N PRO A 243 3.96 -27.93 22.29
CA PRO A 243 4.38 -28.02 23.68
C PRO A 243 5.80 -27.46 23.85
N ASP A 244 5.94 -26.45 24.72
CA ASP A 244 7.23 -26.06 25.29
C ASP A 244 7.83 -27.25 26.05
N THR A 245 8.76 -27.96 25.44
CA THR A 245 9.64 -28.87 26.17
C THR A 245 10.80 -28.09 26.73
N GLU A 246 10.63 -27.51 27.92
CA GLU A 246 11.63 -27.45 29.00
C GLU A 246 11.16 -26.54 30.14
N THR A 247 10.43 -27.10 31.11
CA THR A 247 10.49 -26.69 32.53
C THR A 247 9.63 -27.64 33.38
N GLY A 248 10.25 -28.67 33.95
CA GLY A 248 9.58 -29.63 34.82
C GLY A 248 10.50 -30.11 35.95
N GLY A 249 10.74 -29.24 36.94
CA GLY A 249 11.33 -29.63 38.22
C GLY A 249 10.23 -29.80 39.28
N GLY A 250 10.22 -30.90 40.03
CA GLY A 250 9.34 -31.02 41.21
C GLY A 250 8.98 -32.42 41.71
N THR A 251 9.94 -33.10 42.34
CA THR A 251 9.86 -33.93 43.58
C THR A 251 8.63 -34.80 43.97
N SER A 252 8.95 -36.09 44.21
CA SER A 252 8.55 -36.99 45.33
C SER A 252 7.17 -37.70 45.33
N PRO A 253 6.97 -38.78 46.13
CA PRO A 253 7.81 -39.97 46.37
C PRO A 253 7.00 -41.31 46.43
N GLY A 254 7.67 -42.46 46.34
CA GLY A 254 7.28 -43.66 47.12
C GLY A 254 7.07 -45.01 46.41
N GLY A 255 7.72 -46.04 46.98
CA GLY A 255 7.37 -47.47 46.87
C GLY A 255 7.93 -48.18 45.63
N GLY A 256 8.93 -49.06 45.68
CA GLY A 256 9.30 -50.02 46.71
C GLY A 256 8.75 -51.40 46.37
N SER A 257 9.48 -52.20 45.57
CA SER A 257 9.46 -53.66 45.68
C SER A 257 10.69 -54.30 45.03
N SER A 258 11.32 -55.13 45.84
CA SER A 258 12.54 -55.93 45.69
C SER A 258 12.51 -57.02 44.62
N GLY A 259 13.67 -57.30 44.02
CA GLY A 259 13.91 -58.50 43.21
C GLY A 259 15.32 -58.52 42.61
N ASP A 260 16.30 -58.92 43.42
CA ASP A 260 17.72 -59.14 43.11
C ASP A 260 17.92 -60.61 42.62
N PRO A 261 19.14 -61.12 42.30
CA PRO A 261 19.84 -60.99 41.02
C PRO A 261 20.24 -62.36 40.42
N SER A 262 20.72 -62.38 39.17
CA SER A 262 21.67 -63.41 38.70
C SER A 262 22.36 -63.03 37.39
N SER A 263 23.64 -62.72 37.50
CA SER A 263 24.73 -63.04 36.54
C SER A 263 25.14 -64.52 36.78
N PRO A 264 26.03 -65.22 36.02
CA PRO A 264 27.08 -64.69 35.13
C PRO A 264 27.43 -65.55 33.89
N ASP A 265 28.60 -65.23 33.31
CA ASP A 265 29.49 -66.06 32.47
C ASP A 265 29.14 -66.15 30.97
N ASP A 266 30.08 -66.21 30.02
CA ASP A 266 31.53 -65.92 29.89
C ASP A 266 31.86 -66.20 28.40
N ASP A 267 33.07 -65.87 27.97
CA ASP A 267 33.75 -66.28 26.71
C ASP A 267 33.18 -65.68 25.39
N GLY A 268 33.95 -65.00 24.54
CA GLY A 268 35.36 -65.17 24.20
C GLY A 268 35.43 -65.59 22.72
N GLY A 269 35.91 -64.72 21.83
CA GLY A 269 36.16 -65.11 20.43
C GLY A 269 36.45 -63.95 19.48
N SER A 270 37.71 -63.86 19.04
CA SER A 270 38.22 -63.02 17.96
C SER A 270 37.40 -63.12 16.66
N PRO A 271 37.22 -62.02 15.91
CA PRO A 271 36.85 -62.10 14.51
C PRO A 271 38.11 -62.16 13.64
N SER A 272 38.30 -63.29 12.97
CA SER A 272 39.12 -63.44 11.77
C SER A 272 38.38 -62.91 10.54
N ASP A 273 39.15 -62.25 9.68
CA ASP A 273 38.90 -61.79 8.31
C ASP A 273 37.60 -62.22 7.60
N PRO A 274 36.84 -61.29 7.01
CA PRO A 274 35.81 -61.64 6.05
C PRO A 274 36.45 -61.89 4.68
N GLY A 275 36.21 -63.11 4.19
CA GLY A 275 36.52 -63.54 2.84
C GLY A 275 35.66 -62.82 1.79
N GLU A 276 36.26 -62.76 0.60
CA GLU A 276 35.72 -62.32 -0.66
C GLU A 276 34.38 -63.00 -0.97
N ALA A 277 33.36 -62.18 -1.19
CA ALA A 277 32.17 -62.54 -1.94
C ALA A 277 32.20 -61.73 -3.24
N GLU A 278 32.40 -62.43 -4.36
CA GLU A 278 32.10 -61.94 -5.70
C GLU A 278 30.58 -61.75 -5.79
N ASP A 279 30.15 -60.50 -5.96
CA ASP A 279 28.80 -60.16 -6.39
C ASP A 279 28.90 -59.57 -7.80
N ASP A 280 28.39 -60.34 -8.77
CA ASP A 280 28.17 -59.94 -10.15
C ASP A 280 27.16 -58.78 -10.20
N LEU A 281 27.67 -57.54 -10.14
CA LEU A 281 26.89 -56.35 -10.45
C LEU A 281 26.68 -56.26 -11.97
N ILE A 282 25.47 -56.65 -12.37
CA ILE A 282 24.83 -56.30 -13.64
C ILE A 282 24.98 -54.80 -13.86
N GLY A 283 25.62 -54.44 -14.97
CA GLY A 283 25.75 -53.06 -15.43
C GLY A 283 24.38 -52.45 -15.71
N LEU A 284 23.98 -51.52 -14.85
CA LEU A 284 23.05 -50.46 -15.20
C LEU A 284 23.90 -49.25 -15.55
N GLU A 285 24.10 -49.03 -16.86
CA GLU A 285 24.56 -47.74 -17.35
C GLU A 285 23.56 -46.67 -16.88
N PRO A 286 24.00 -45.55 -16.30
CA PRO A 286 23.10 -44.45 -15.98
C PRO A 286 22.40 -44.01 -17.28
N PRO A 287 21.10 -43.67 -17.24
CA PRO A 287 20.40 -43.21 -18.42
C PRO A 287 21.14 -42.01 -19.02
N LEU A 288 21.67 -42.20 -20.23
CA LEU A 288 22.40 -41.22 -21.06
C LEU A 288 21.55 -40.02 -21.53
N ASN A 289 20.37 -39.82 -20.94
CA ASN A 289 19.51 -38.67 -21.19
C ASN A 289 19.59 -37.75 -19.97
N GLY A 290 20.70 -37.02 -19.85
CA GLY A 290 20.73 -35.84 -19.00
C GLY A 290 19.63 -34.87 -19.45
N PRO A 291 19.11 -34.04 -18.52
CA PRO A 291 18.10 -33.05 -18.87
C PRO A 291 18.60 -32.25 -20.08
N THR A 292 17.75 -32.12 -21.09
CA THR A 292 18.00 -31.29 -22.26
C THR A 292 18.49 -29.93 -21.77
N PRO A 293 19.63 -29.41 -22.29
CA PRO A 293 20.09 -28.08 -21.91
C PRO A 293 18.93 -27.11 -22.10
N LEU A 294 18.63 -26.35 -21.05
CA LEU A 294 17.62 -25.30 -21.14
C LEU A 294 18.03 -24.35 -22.28
N PRO A 295 17.08 -23.85 -23.10
CA PRO A 295 17.38 -22.98 -24.24
C PRO A 295 18.25 -21.78 -23.81
N GLU A 296 19.13 -21.23 -24.64
CA GLU A 296 19.83 -19.99 -24.27
C GLU A 296 18.83 -18.82 -24.25
N CYS A 297 18.95 -17.91 -23.28
CA CYS A 297 18.15 -16.68 -23.27
C CYS A 297 18.66 -15.71 -24.34
N GLY A 298 17.78 -14.82 -24.82
CA GLY A 298 18.14 -13.79 -25.78
C GLY A 298 19.14 -12.77 -25.22
N ASP A 299 19.77 -12.01 -26.12
CA ASP A 299 20.57 -10.84 -25.72
C ASP A 299 19.67 -9.85 -24.95
N GLY A 300 20.02 -9.53 -23.70
CA GLY A 300 19.22 -8.65 -22.83
C GLY A 300 18.22 -9.39 -21.93
N GLU A 301 18.21 -10.72 -21.94
CA GLU A 301 17.40 -11.53 -21.02
C GLU A 301 18.29 -12.25 -20.00
N VAL A 302 17.83 -12.31 -18.75
CA VAL A 302 18.44 -13.09 -17.67
C VAL A 302 17.58 -14.29 -17.33
N ARG A 303 18.21 -15.42 -17.02
CA ARG A 303 17.51 -16.64 -16.60
C ARG A 303 17.24 -16.61 -15.10
N ILE A 304 15.97 -16.59 -14.72
CA ILE A 304 15.50 -16.76 -13.34
C ILE A 304 14.58 -18.00 -13.33
N ASP A 305 14.94 -19.02 -12.53
CA ASP A 305 14.21 -20.28 -12.41
C ASP A 305 13.85 -20.99 -13.74
N GLY A 306 14.76 -20.89 -14.72
CA GLY A 306 14.58 -21.50 -16.03
C GLY A 306 13.76 -20.68 -17.02
N VAL A 307 13.14 -19.58 -16.58
CA VAL A 307 12.45 -18.60 -17.43
C VAL A 307 13.43 -17.49 -17.82
N CYS A 308 13.42 -17.09 -19.09
CA CYS A 308 14.17 -15.92 -19.54
C CYS A 308 13.29 -14.69 -19.31
N VAL A 309 13.77 -13.73 -18.53
CA VAL A 309 13.10 -12.49 -18.18
C VAL A 309 13.95 -11.34 -18.70
N ASP A 310 13.33 -10.26 -19.15
CA ASP A 310 14.05 -9.07 -19.59
C ASP A 310 14.91 -8.51 -18.42
N GLU A 311 16.19 -8.25 -18.67
CA GLU A 311 17.13 -7.79 -17.65
C GLU A 311 16.74 -6.42 -17.08
N VAL A 312 16.10 -5.57 -17.89
CA VAL A 312 15.56 -4.27 -17.45
C VAL A 312 14.36 -4.49 -16.54
N GLU A 313 13.46 -5.40 -16.88
CA GLU A 313 12.29 -5.73 -16.05
C GLU A 313 12.71 -6.21 -14.65
N VAL A 314 13.74 -7.08 -14.58
CA VAL A 314 14.29 -7.56 -13.30
C VAL A 314 14.88 -6.42 -12.48
N ARG A 315 15.66 -5.52 -13.10
CA ARG A 315 16.24 -4.36 -12.41
C ARG A 315 15.18 -3.36 -11.94
N THR A 316 14.18 -3.12 -12.77
CA THR A 316 13.01 -2.31 -12.42
C THR A 316 12.29 -2.88 -11.19
N ALA A 317 12.06 -4.19 -11.16
CA ALA A 317 11.44 -4.85 -10.02
C ALA A 317 12.26 -4.74 -8.73
N ILE A 318 13.58 -4.95 -8.82
CA ILE A 318 14.51 -4.77 -7.68
C ILE A 318 14.47 -3.33 -7.16
N LEU A 319 14.54 -2.36 -8.07
CA LEU A 319 14.56 -0.95 -7.72
C LEU A 319 13.24 -0.51 -7.07
N LYS A 320 12.11 -1.01 -7.59
CA LYS A 320 10.80 -0.78 -7.00
C LYS A 320 10.72 -1.34 -5.58
N SER A 321 11.19 -2.57 -5.36
CA SER A 321 11.23 -3.16 -4.02
C SER A 321 12.08 -2.33 -3.05
N ILE A 322 13.25 -1.84 -3.49
CA ILE A 322 14.10 -0.96 -2.67
C ILE A 322 13.38 0.34 -2.32
N LEU A 323 12.69 0.96 -3.28
CA LEU A 323 11.95 2.21 -3.07
C LEU A 323 10.67 2.06 -2.24
N GLU A 324 10.10 0.85 -2.19
CA GLU A 324 9.00 0.51 -1.29
C GLU A 324 9.48 0.39 0.16
N GLU A 325 10.69 -0.14 0.37
CA GLU A 325 11.32 -0.23 1.70
C GLU A 325 11.90 1.12 2.16
N ASP A 326 12.57 1.83 1.26
CA ASP A 326 13.19 3.14 1.49
C ASP A 326 12.95 4.07 0.28
N PRO A 327 11.94 4.96 0.35
CA PRO A 327 11.68 5.95 -0.68
C PRO A 327 12.88 6.88 -0.97
N PHE A 328 13.82 7.00 -0.02
CA PHE A 328 14.99 7.89 -0.12
C PHE A 328 16.24 7.19 -0.67
N ALA A 329 16.18 5.89 -0.93
CA ALA A 329 17.33 5.09 -1.38
C ALA A 329 18.04 5.69 -2.60
N LEU A 330 17.30 6.42 -3.42
CA LEU A 330 17.73 6.97 -4.69
C LEU A 330 18.21 8.42 -4.63
N ILE A 331 18.12 9.08 -3.48
CA ILE A 331 18.53 10.47 -3.35
C ILE A 331 20.05 10.56 -3.22
N ASP A 332 20.67 11.36 -4.10
CA ASP A 332 22.10 11.65 -4.06
C ASP A 332 22.43 12.78 -3.07
N ILE A 333 22.26 12.51 -1.78
CA ILE A 333 22.72 13.38 -0.68
C ILE A 333 23.49 12.52 0.31
N PRO A 334 24.62 12.99 0.88
CA PRO A 334 25.25 12.30 1.99
C PRO A 334 24.24 12.07 3.13
N CYS A 335 24.08 10.84 3.61
CA CYS A 335 23.02 10.52 4.58
C CYS A 335 23.15 11.26 5.92
N GLU A 336 24.37 11.73 6.25
CA GLU A 336 24.62 12.61 7.39
C GLU A 336 24.05 14.02 7.20
N GLU A 337 23.84 14.44 5.95
CA GLU A 337 23.29 15.73 5.53
C GLU A 337 21.76 15.67 5.31
N LEU A 338 21.17 14.47 5.21
CA LEU A 338 19.72 14.30 5.20
C LEU A 338 19.15 14.72 6.56
N SER A 339 18.75 16.00 6.64
CA SER A 339 18.29 16.59 7.89
C SER A 339 17.06 15.84 8.43
N GLN A 340 16.93 15.75 9.75
CA GLN A 340 15.75 15.19 10.40
C GLN A 340 14.46 15.88 9.93
N ALA A 341 14.52 17.15 9.53
CA ALA A 341 13.37 17.88 9.02
C ALA A 341 12.85 17.30 7.69
N TRP A 342 13.72 16.78 6.82
CA TRP A 342 13.29 16.11 5.59
C TRP A 342 12.60 14.78 5.87
N LYS A 343 13.16 13.98 6.79
CA LYS A 343 12.54 12.73 7.25
C LYS A 343 11.19 12.99 7.91
N ASP A 344 11.12 13.96 8.82
CA ASP A 344 9.88 14.32 9.49
C ASP A 344 8.81 14.78 8.49
N LEU A 345 9.18 15.53 7.45
CA LEU A 345 8.24 15.98 6.41
C LEU A 345 7.82 14.83 5.48
N ALA A 346 8.73 13.94 5.12
CA ALA A 346 8.44 12.73 4.34
C ALA A 346 7.47 11.80 5.05
N GLU A 347 7.78 11.48 6.31
CA GLU A 347 7.04 10.55 7.16
C GLU A 347 5.77 11.19 7.74
N HIS A 348 5.53 12.48 7.50
CA HIS A 348 4.37 13.18 8.01
C HIS A 348 3.08 12.49 7.58
N LYS A 349 2.28 12.12 8.58
CA LYS A 349 0.93 11.58 8.42
C LYS A 349 -0.10 12.49 9.08
N PRO A 350 -1.28 12.66 8.48
CA PRO A 350 -2.37 13.41 9.10
C PRO A 350 -2.74 12.81 10.46
N ASN A 351 -2.95 13.67 11.44
CA ASN A 351 -3.44 13.25 12.76
C ASN A 351 -4.90 12.76 12.68
N GLN A 352 -5.41 12.19 13.78
CA GLN A 352 -6.76 11.61 13.80
C GLN A 352 -7.86 12.63 13.46
N ALA A 353 -7.74 13.90 13.89
CA ALA A 353 -8.75 14.92 13.60
C ALA A 353 -8.86 15.21 12.09
N VAL A 354 -7.74 15.14 11.37
CA VAL A 354 -7.73 15.26 9.91
C VAL A 354 -8.33 14.02 9.24
N LYS A 355 -8.00 12.82 9.72
CA LYS A 355 -8.60 11.56 9.23
C LYS A 355 -10.12 11.54 9.42
N ASP A 356 -10.61 11.95 10.59
CA ASP A 356 -12.04 12.09 10.87
C ASP A 356 -12.70 13.08 9.91
N ARG A 357 -12.01 14.19 9.59
CA ARG A 357 -12.49 15.17 8.62
C ARG A 357 -12.56 14.60 7.20
N VAL A 358 -11.57 13.83 6.76
CA VAL A 358 -11.60 13.13 5.46
C VAL A 358 -12.80 12.19 5.39
N GLN A 359 -13.02 11.37 6.43
CA GLN A 359 -14.19 10.49 6.47
C GLN A 359 -15.51 11.26 6.37
N GLN A 360 -15.62 12.39 7.07
CA GLN A 360 -16.79 13.27 6.97
C GLN A 360 -16.97 13.83 5.55
N LEU A 361 -15.89 14.29 4.91
CA LEU A 361 -15.92 14.80 3.53
C LEU A 361 -16.35 13.71 2.53
N ASN A 362 -15.93 12.46 2.74
CA ASN A 362 -16.32 11.34 1.87
C ASN A 362 -17.81 10.99 2.02
N GLN A 363 -18.37 11.11 3.24
CA GLN A 363 -19.82 11.03 3.44
C GLN A 363 -20.58 12.18 2.74
N GLU A 364 -19.92 13.30 2.49
CA GLU A 364 -20.43 14.44 1.69
C GLU A 364 -20.12 14.29 0.19
N SER A 365 -19.69 13.11 -0.27
CA SER A 365 -19.37 12.78 -1.67
C SER A 365 -18.18 13.54 -2.26
N TYR A 366 -17.17 13.90 -1.47
CA TYR A 366 -15.93 14.48 -2.02
C TYR A 366 -15.01 13.41 -2.64
N ASP A 367 -15.08 12.18 -2.13
CA ASP A 367 -14.25 11.05 -2.56
C ASP A 367 -12.76 11.37 -2.47
N ILE A 368 -12.31 11.63 -1.25
CA ILE A 368 -10.96 12.00 -0.90
C ILE A 368 -10.17 10.77 -0.50
N GLU A 369 -9.02 10.60 -1.14
CA GLU A 369 -8.02 9.61 -0.74
C GLU A 369 -6.69 10.32 -0.50
N MET A 370 -6.01 9.95 0.58
CA MET A 370 -4.68 10.49 0.85
C MET A 370 -3.68 9.88 -0.11
N GLN A 371 -2.87 10.71 -0.77
CA GLN A 371 -1.77 10.23 -1.61
C GLN A 371 -0.46 10.33 -0.83
N TYR A 372 -0.10 9.23 -0.17
CA TYR A 372 1.13 9.18 0.60
C TYR A 372 2.35 8.94 -0.29
N ILE A 373 3.52 9.40 0.17
CA ILE A 373 4.77 9.25 -0.59
C ILE A 373 5.17 7.78 -0.78
N GLU A 374 4.87 6.91 0.17
CA GLU A 374 5.12 5.47 0.08
C GLU A 374 4.19 4.74 -0.91
N ASP A 375 3.02 5.31 -1.21
CA ASP A 375 2.07 4.74 -2.17
C ASP A 375 2.36 5.20 -3.60
N ALA A 376 3.25 6.19 -3.79
CA ALA A 376 3.67 6.64 -5.11
C ALA A 376 4.60 5.61 -5.77
N SER A 377 4.41 5.41 -7.07
CA SER A 377 5.16 4.40 -7.83
C SER A 377 6.39 4.94 -8.59
N GLY A 378 6.53 6.26 -8.77
CA GLY A 378 7.63 6.83 -9.54
C GLY A 378 9.00 6.67 -8.87
N ALA A 379 10.10 6.59 -9.61
CA ALA A 379 11.44 6.45 -9.02
C ALA A 379 11.96 7.72 -8.34
N ILE A 380 11.44 8.87 -8.76
CA ILE A 380 12.03 10.17 -8.47
C ILE A 380 11.34 10.75 -7.23
N VAL A 381 12.11 10.87 -6.16
CA VAL A 381 11.78 11.70 -5.01
C VAL A 381 12.41 13.08 -5.19
N ASN A 382 11.62 14.10 -4.89
CA ASN A 382 11.99 15.50 -4.91
C ASN A 382 11.97 16.03 -3.48
N MET A 383 13.09 16.60 -3.06
CA MET A 383 13.20 17.38 -1.84
C MET A 383 13.64 18.79 -2.20
N ASP A 384 12.81 19.77 -1.89
CA ASP A 384 13.07 21.14 -2.31
C ASP A 384 12.84 22.14 -1.17
N TYR A 385 13.71 23.14 -1.08
CA TYR A 385 13.68 24.20 -0.07
C TYR A 385 13.84 25.56 -0.73
N PHE A 386 12.85 26.43 -0.54
CA PHE A 386 12.77 27.75 -1.15
C PHE A 386 12.64 28.84 -0.06
N PRO A 387 13.76 29.44 0.40
CA PRO A 387 13.75 30.47 1.44
C PRO A 387 13.60 31.90 0.91
N VAL A 388 12.96 32.76 1.69
CA VAL A 388 12.97 34.22 1.57
C VAL A 388 13.45 34.79 2.90
N GLU A 389 14.63 35.40 2.87
CA GLU A 389 15.26 36.04 4.02
C GLU A 389 14.70 37.45 4.21
N ILE A 390 14.22 37.75 5.41
CA ILE A 390 13.50 38.98 5.74
C ILE A 390 14.24 39.69 6.87
N THR A 391 14.96 40.74 6.52
CA THR A 391 15.72 41.54 7.50
C THR A 391 14.85 42.57 8.21
N GLN A 392 13.75 42.98 7.57
CA GLN A 392 12.74 43.86 8.16
C GLN A 392 11.34 43.44 7.69
N LEU A 393 10.46 43.11 8.63
CA LEU A 393 9.06 42.79 8.33
C LEU A 393 8.35 44.02 7.72
N PRO A 394 7.40 43.81 6.78
CA PRO A 394 6.64 44.92 6.22
C PRO A 394 5.63 45.50 7.22
N GLU A 395 5.10 46.67 6.88
CA GLU A 395 3.94 47.30 7.50
C GLU A 395 2.65 46.61 7.04
N ASN A 396 1.72 46.47 7.97
CA ASN A 396 0.40 45.94 7.71
C ASN A 396 -0.43 46.98 6.96
N PRO A 397 -0.89 46.71 5.73
CA PRO A 397 -1.59 47.69 4.90
C PRO A 397 -2.95 48.12 5.51
N ALA A 398 -3.51 47.36 6.44
CA ALA A 398 -4.74 47.69 7.14
C ALA A 398 -4.53 48.64 8.33
N THR A 399 -3.38 48.56 9.02
CA THR A 399 -3.13 49.31 10.26
C THR A 399 -2.04 50.36 10.13
N GLY A 400 -1.12 50.22 9.18
CA GLY A 400 0.08 51.05 9.03
C GLY A 400 1.15 50.77 10.10
N GLU A 401 1.00 49.71 10.89
CA GLU A 401 1.99 49.28 11.88
C GLU A 401 2.82 48.12 11.31
N THR A 402 4.10 48.03 11.66
CA THR A 402 4.94 46.88 11.31
C THR A 402 4.30 45.58 11.79
N PHE A 403 4.18 44.58 10.92
CA PHE A 403 3.68 43.27 11.31
C PHE A 403 4.55 42.66 12.43
N THR A 404 3.91 41.95 13.36
CA THR A 404 4.61 40.90 14.11
C THR A 404 4.81 39.66 13.22
N GLY A 405 5.77 38.78 13.56
CA GLY A 405 6.00 37.56 12.77
C GLY A 405 4.74 36.68 12.61
N ARG A 406 3.91 36.56 13.66
CA ARG A 406 2.64 35.79 13.57
C ARG A 406 1.61 36.47 12.68
N GLU A 407 1.46 37.79 12.76
CA GLU A 407 0.53 38.51 11.90
C GLU A 407 0.99 38.45 10.43
N PHE A 408 2.29 38.56 10.17
CA PHE A 408 2.82 38.45 8.82
C PHE A 408 2.63 37.05 8.24
N PHE A 409 2.88 36.00 9.04
CA PHE A 409 2.61 34.63 8.63
C PHE A 409 1.13 34.41 8.26
N ASN A 410 0.21 34.91 9.09
CA ASN A 410 -1.23 34.83 8.80
C ASN A 410 -1.58 35.63 7.53
N TYR A 411 -0.96 36.80 7.33
CA TYR A 411 -1.14 37.59 6.13
C TYR A 411 -0.70 36.81 4.88
N ILE A 412 0.47 36.17 4.90
CA ILE A 412 0.93 35.33 3.78
C ILE A 412 -0.08 34.22 3.50
N ARG A 413 -0.54 33.50 4.53
CA ARG A 413 -1.50 32.39 4.39
C ARG A 413 -2.85 32.84 3.79
N GLU A 414 -3.39 33.96 4.27
CA GLU A 414 -4.69 34.49 3.83
C GLU A 414 -4.62 35.09 2.43
N ASN A 415 -3.46 35.61 2.04
CA ASN A 415 -3.21 36.15 0.71
C ASN A 415 -2.35 35.20 -0.13
N PHE A 416 -2.28 33.92 0.24
CA PHE A 416 -1.36 32.95 -0.38
C PHE A 416 -1.63 32.86 -1.88
N ALA A 417 -2.91 32.94 -2.25
CA ALA A 417 -3.28 32.93 -3.64
C ALA A 417 -2.75 34.15 -4.42
N ASP A 418 -2.87 35.34 -3.85
CA ASP A 418 -2.39 36.56 -4.53
C ASP A 418 -0.86 36.63 -4.60
N ILE A 419 -0.14 35.98 -3.67
CA ILE A 419 1.32 35.99 -3.61
C ILE A 419 1.92 34.87 -4.48
N CYS A 420 1.31 33.69 -4.54
CA CYS A 420 1.91 32.52 -5.18
C CYS A 420 1.88 32.56 -6.72
N PHE A 421 0.95 33.28 -7.36
CA PHE A 421 0.63 33.01 -8.77
C PHE A 421 1.29 33.85 -9.85
N ASN A 422 1.47 33.15 -10.98
CA ASN A 422 1.71 33.66 -12.32
C ASN A 422 0.47 33.37 -13.21
N ASP A 423 0.56 33.67 -14.50
CA ASP A 423 -0.54 33.46 -15.45
C ASP A 423 -0.88 31.97 -15.73
N ASN A 424 -0.10 31.02 -15.20
CA ASN A 424 -0.16 29.59 -15.54
C ASN A 424 -0.64 28.69 -14.39
N THR A 425 -0.84 29.22 -13.19
CA THR A 425 -1.36 28.44 -12.07
C THR A 425 -2.28 29.31 -11.23
N SER A 426 -3.32 28.73 -10.64
CA SER A 426 -4.09 29.38 -9.57
C SER A 426 -4.24 28.46 -8.37
N PHE A 427 -4.48 29.01 -7.19
CA PHE A 427 -4.81 28.26 -5.99
C PHE A 427 -5.98 28.90 -5.31
N GLY A 428 -6.82 28.03 -4.78
CA GLY A 428 -7.96 28.46 -4.04
C GLY A 428 -8.51 27.35 -3.18
N PRO A 429 -9.49 27.69 -2.36
CA PRO A 429 -10.26 26.68 -1.65
C PRO A 429 -11.04 25.82 -2.65
N TYR A 430 -11.11 24.53 -2.36
CA TYR A 430 -11.81 23.55 -3.22
C TYR A 430 -13.28 23.94 -3.48
N ASN A 431 -13.93 24.55 -2.49
CA ASN A 431 -15.24 25.18 -2.64
C ASN A 431 -15.50 26.26 -1.57
N GLN A 432 -16.71 26.83 -1.55
CA GLN A 432 -17.06 27.91 -0.64
C GLN A 432 -17.02 27.52 0.85
N THR A 433 -17.28 26.26 1.21
CA THR A 433 -17.17 25.77 2.60
C THR A 433 -15.71 25.72 3.02
N GLU A 434 -14.86 25.17 2.16
CA GLU A 434 -13.41 25.14 2.41
C GLU A 434 -12.81 26.55 2.40
N ALA A 435 -13.37 27.49 1.64
CA ALA A 435 -13.00 28.91 1.71
C ALA A 435 -13.26 29.52 3.09
N GLN A 436 -14.38 29.16 3.72
CA GLN A 436 -14.71 29.65 5.06
C GLN A 436 -13.79 29.04 6.11
N ARG A 437 -13.45 27.74 5.97
CA ARG A 437 -12.52 27.07 6.87
C ARG A 437 -11.10 27.61 6.71
N TRP A 438 -10.61 27.78 5.48
CA TRP A 438 -9.31 28.39 5.19
C TRP A 438 -9.21 29.76 5.85
N ASN A 439 -10.23 30.61 5.72
CA ASN A 439 -10.20 31.96 6.32
C ASN A 439 -10.42 31.97 7.84
N SER A 440 -10.58 30.82 8.49
CA SER A 440 -10.72 30.74 9.94
C SER A 440 -9.37 30.60 10.65
N THR A 441 -9.39 30.67 11.98
CA THR A 441 -8.20 30.41 12.81
C THR A 441 -7.88 28.92 12.96
N ASN A 442 -8.79 28.03 12.56
CA ASN A 442 -8.58 26.59 12.53
C ASN A 442 -8.83 26.08 11.09
N TYR A 443 -7.77 26.12 10.30
CA TYR A 443 -7.76 25.71 8.90
C TYR A 443 -7.22 24.29 8.72
N LEU A 444 -7.03 23.53 9.81
CA LEU A 444 -6.71 22.11 9.76
C LEU A 444 -7.83 21.32 9.07
N GLY A 445 -7.47 20.41 8.17
CA GLY A 445 -8.39 19.61 7.37
C GLY A 445 -9.11 20.39 6.26
N THR A 446 -8.60 21.56 5.89
CA THR A 446 -9.12 22.32 4.74
C THR A 446 -8.62 21.74 3.43
N VAL A 447 -9.51 21.54 2.46
CA VAL A 447 -9.14 21.14 1.09
C VAL A 447 -8.90 22.38 0.22
N MET A 448 -7.73 22.44 -0.39
CA MET A 448 -7.33 23.47 -1.33
C MET A 448 -7.01 22.83 -2.68
N ARG A 449 -7.08 23.61 -3.75
CA ARG A 449 -6.86 23.17 -5.13
C ARG A 449 -5.86 24.09 -5.81
N PHE A 450 -4.92 23.49 -6.51
CA PHE A 450 -4.10 24.11 -7.53
C PHE A 450 -4.74 23.85 -8.90
N ASP A 451 -5.06 24.89 -9.65
CA ASP A 451 -5.39 24.77 -11.08
C ASP A 451 -4.09 25.00 -11.85
N ILE A 452 -3.54 23.92 -12.39
CA ILE A 452 -2.22 23.94 -13.01
C ILE A 452 -2.39 23.85 -14.52
N ALA A 453 -1.85 24.84 -15.23
CA ALA A 453 -1.91 24.84 -16.68
C ALA A 453 -1.18 23.62 -17.23
N VAL A 454 -1.88 22.90 -18.12
CA VAL A 454 -1.40 21.69 -18.81
C VAL A 454 -0.04 21.90 -19.48
N SER A 455 0.29 23.12 -19.90
CA SER A 455 1.58 23.45 -20.51
C SER A 455 2.77 23.34 -19.57
N LEU A 456 2.57 23.40 -18.25
CA LEU A 456 3.67 23.28 -17.27
C LEU A 456 4.14 21.83 -17.11
N PHE A 457 3.30 20.84 -17.42
CA PHE A 457 3.61 19.42 -17.24
C PHE A 457 3.84 18.65 -18.55
N GLY A 458 3.88 19.36 -19.68
CA GLY A 458 4.44 18.89 -20.96
C GLY A 458 3.75 17.74 -21.71
N ILE A 459 2.94 16.90 -21.06
CA ILE A 459 2.66 15.55 -21.60
C ILE A 459 1.24 15.03 -21.34
N PHE A 460 0.57 15.45 -20.26
CA PHE A 460 -0.75 14.90 -19.92
C PHE A 460 -1.88 15.64 -20.65
N PRO A 461 -2.63 15.00 -21.58
CA PRO A 461 -3.80 15.61 -22.19
C PRO A 461 -4.97 15.66 -21.18
N GLY A 462 -5.05 16.74 -20.40
CA GLY A 462 -6.15 16.99 -19.46
C GLY A 462 -5.82 18.15 -18.51
N GLN A 463 -6.82 18.82 -17.94
CA GLN A 463 -6.57 19.67 -16.77
C GLN A 463 -6.17 18.75 -15.62
N GLN A 464 -4.90 18.79 -15.23
CA GLN A 464 -4.46 18.21 -13.97
C GLN A 464 -4.54 19.31 -12.92
N ASP A 465 -5.72 19.42 -12.32
CA ASP A 465 -5.87 20.15 -11.09
C ASP A 465 -5.23 19.31 -9.96
N GLY A 466 -4.49 19.95 -9.07
CA GLY A 466 -3.88 19.30 -7.92
C GLY A 466 -4.62 19.65 -6.64
N SER A 467 -5.37 18.71 -6.06
CA SER A 467 -5.96 18.91 -4.75
C SER A 467 -4.98 18.58 -3.61
N VAL A 468 -5.03 19.38 -2.55
CA VAL A 468 -4.22 19.20 -1.34
C VAL A 468 -5.07 19.41 -0.08
N LEU A 469 -4.72 18.71 0.99
CA LEU A 469 -5.36 18.82 2.31
C LEU A 469 -4.40 19.44 3.32
N CYS A 470 -4.86 20.42 4.10
CA CYS A 470 -4.09 20.93 5.24
C CYS A 470 -4.04 19.87 6.35
N THR A 471 -2.91 19.17 6.49
CA THR A 471 -2.76 18.02 7.40
C THR A 471 -2.05 18.36 8.70
N ASP A 472 -1.39 19.52 8.76
CA ASP A 472 -0.88 20.09 10.00
C ASP A 472 -1.03 21.61 10.04
N GLN A 473 -1.25 22.13 11.25
CA GLN A 473 -1.34 23.54 11.54
C GLN A 473 -0.59 23.84 12.84
N GLN A 474 0.43 24.69 12.73
CA GLN A 474 1.19 25.19 13.86
C GLN A 474 1.14 26.72 13.96
N ASN A 475 1.85 27.27 14.95
CA ASN A 475 1.89 28.71 15.19
C ASN A 475 2.62 29.50 14.09
N GLN A 476 3.52 28.89 13.33
CA GLN A 476 4.24 29.56 12.23
C GLN A 476 4.53 28.60 11.08
N SER A 477 3.77 27.51 10.96
CA SER A 477 3.81 26.64 9.80
C SER A 477 2.48 25.96 9.54
N TRP A 478 2.30 25.47 8.33
CA TRP A 478 1.26 24.50 7.96
C TRP A 478 1.84 23.50 6.97
N ILE A 479 1.24 22.31 6.92
CA ILE A 479 1.61 21.26 5.96
C ILE A 479 0.40 20.97 5.08
N PHE A 480 0.63 20.97 3.77
CA PHE A 480 -0.27 20.38 2.80
C PHE A 480 0.21 18.97 2.44
N SER A 481 -0.71 18.02 2.42
CA SER A 481 -0.49 16.70 1.83
C SER A 481 -1.33 16.56 0.56
N THR A 482 -0.79 15.88 -0.43
CA THR A 482 -1.48 15.60 -1.70
C THR A 482 -2.63 14.64 -1.48
N ILE A 483 -3.74 14.86 -2.20
CA ILE A 483 -4.92 14.01 -2.12
C ILE A 483 -5.52 13.80 -3.50
N TYR A 484 -6.10 12.62 -3.68
CA TYR A 484 -7.06 12.38 -4.73
C TYR A 484 -8.39 13.05 -4.37
N THR A 485 -9.11 13.56 -5.37
CA THR A 485 -10.53 13.89 -5.24
C THR A 485 -11.30 13.44 -6.48
N SER A 486 -12.61 13.19 -6.36
CA SER A 486 -13.45 12.89 -7.53
C SER A 486 -13.46 14.00 -8.61
N GLN A 487 -13.20 15.26 -8.25
CA GLN A 487 -13.22 16.40 -9.18
C GLN A 487 -11.88 16.63 -9.87
N ASP A 488 -10.79 16.52 -9.12
CA ASP A 488 -9.44 16.86 -9.59
C ASP A 488 -8.61 15.60 -9.92
N HIS A 489 -9.12 14.42 -9.61
CA HIS A 489 -8.44 13.14 -9.73
C HIS A 489 -7.16 13.07 -8.89
N SER A 490 -6.18 12.27 -9.34
CA SER A 490 -4.92 12.05 -8.66
C SER A 490 -3.99 13.25 -8.86
N HIS A 491 -3.38 13.72 -7.78
CA HIS A 491 -2.31 14.70 -7.83
C HIS A 491 -1.09 14.09 -8.56
N PRO A 492 -0.38 14.83 -9.44
CA PRO A 492 0.75 14.32 -10.24
C PRO A 492 1.95 13.85 -9.40
N VAL A 493 2.03 14.32 -8.16
CA VAL A 493 3.00 13.90 -7.16
C VAL A 493 2.28 13.53 -5.86
N SER A 494 2.86 12.62 -5.09
CA SER A 494 2.40 12.22 -3.76
C SER A 494 3.42 12.64 -2.72
N GLY A 495 2.99 13.30 -1.65
CA GLY A 495 3.89 13.76 -0.59
C GLY A 495 3.36 14.92 0.23
N ASN A 496 4.29 15.64 0.85
CA ASN A 496 4.01 16.69 1.82
C ASN A 496 4.78 17.96 1.49
N ARG A 497 4.12 19.11 1.66
CA ARG A 497 4.73 20.44 1.50
C ARG A 497 4.42 21.34 2.68
N GLN A 498 5.47 21.75 3.37
CA GLN A 498 5.42 22.66 4.49
C GLN A 498 5.69 24.10 4.06
N PHE A 499 4.91 25.01 4.61
CA PHE A 499 5.13 26.45 4.50
C PHE A 499 5.33 26.99 5.91
N GLY A 500 6.33 27.85 6.11
CA GLY A 500 6.62 28.35 7.44
C GLY A 500 7.34 29.68 7.49
N LEU A 501 7.34 30.28 8.69
CA LEU A 501 8.10 31.49 9.00
C LEU A 501 8.93 31.26 10.27
N THR A 502 10.25 31.16 10.12
CA THR A 502 11.17 30.98 11.23
C THR A 502 11.72 32.33 11.69
N ALA A 503 11.75 32.57 13.00
CA ALA A 503 12.47 33.70 13.57
C ALA A 503 13.93 33.33 13.83
N ASN A 504 14.87 34.12 13.30
CA ASN A 504 16.29 33.87 13.42
C ASN A 504 16.85 34.49 14.72
N PRO A 505 17.98 33.98 15.26
CA PRO A 505 18.56 34.49 16.51
C PRO A 505 18.97 35.96 16.48
N ASP A 506 19.20 36.54 15.29
CA ASP A 506 19.56 37.93 15.08
C ASP A 506 18.34 38.88 14.96
N GLY A 507 17.12 38.34 15.09
CA GLY A 507 15.87 39.07 14.98
C GLY A 507 15.33 39.21 13.55
N THR A 508 16.01 38.63 12.56
CA THR A 508 15.49 38.49 11.19
C THR A 508 14.49 37.32 11.12
N TYR A 509 13.84 37.15 9.97
CA TYR A 509 12.92 36.05 9.71
C TYR A 509 13.25 35.36 8.39
N THR A 510 12.92 34.08 8.28
CA THR A 510 12.98 33.33 7.03
C THR A 510 11.61 32.74 6.76
N PHE A 511 10.94 33.20 5.70
CA PHE A 511 9.79 32.46 5.17
C PHE A 511 10.32 31.35 4.27
N TYR A 512 9.77 30.15 4.35
CA TYR A 512 10.22 29.03 3.53
C TYR A 512 9.05 28.21 3.01
N THR A 513 9.28 27.61 1.84
CA THR A 513 8.53 26.47 1.33
C THR A 513 9.48 25.28 1.31
N ALA A 514 9.07 24.16 1.90
CA ALA A 514 9.82 22.92 1.92
C ALA A 514 8.91 21.79 1.41
N GLY A 515 9.35 21.02 0.42
CA GLY A 515 8.59 19.89 -0.13
C GLY A 515 9.36 18.58 -0.05
N VAL A 516 8.66 17.50 0.24
CA VAL A 516 9.12 16.13 -0.02
C VAL A 516 8.02 15.38 -0.73
N ASP A 517 8.20 15.12 -2.02
CA ASP A 517 7.19 14.52 -2.87
C ASP A 517 7.80 13.56 -3.90
N ARG A 518 6.99 12.63 -4.39
CA ARG A 518 7.37 11.55 -5.31
C ARG A 518 6.36 11.48 -6.45
N VAL A 519 6.80 11.23 -7.67
CA VAL A 519 5.88 11.12 -8.83
C VAL A 519 4.83 10.04 -8.56
N ALA A 520 3.55 10.38 -8.71
CA ALA A 520 2.44 9.50 -8.36
C ALA A 520 2.23 8.34 -9.36
N GLU A 521 2.65 8.53 -10.62
CA GLU A 521 2.41 7.56 -11.71
C GLU A 521 3.41 6.39 -11.74
N SER A 522 3.05 5.37 -12.52
CA SER A 522 3.73 4.07 -12.55
C SER A 522 5.19 4.18 -12.99
N PHE A 523 6.04 3.35 -12.38
CA PHE A 523 7.46 3.25 -12.72
C PHE A 523 7.66 2.89 -14.22
N ASP A 524 6.77 2.09 -14.79
CA ASP A 524 6.84 1.66 -16.20
C ASP A 524 6.57 2.81 -17.17
N GLU A 525 5.65 3.71 -16.82
CA GLU A 525 5.36 4.93 -17.58
C GLU A 525 6.54 5.91 -17.48
N LEU A 526 7.13 6.05 -16.29
CA LEU A 526 8.34 6.84 -16.03
C LEU A 526 9.55 6.38 -16.86
N VAL A 527 9.85 5.08 -16.94
CA VAL A 527 11.00 4.58 -17.74
C VAL A 527 10.79 4.85 -19.22
N SER A 528 9.55 4.80 -19.70
CA SER A 528 9.21 5.13 -21.08
C SER A 528 9.24 6.64 -21.37
N GLU A 529 9.19 7.49 -20.33
CA GLU A 529 9.07 8.94 -20.40
C GLU A 529 10.15 9.71 -19.61
N LEU A 530 11.31 9.13 -19.34
CA LEU A 530 12.41 9.78 -18.59
C LEU A 530 12.78 11.21 -19.03
N PRO A 531 12.75 11.59 -20.33
CA PRO A 531 13.01 12.98 -20.74
C PRO A 531 11.94 13.99 -20.31
N ASN A 532 10.78 13.48 -19.91
CA ASN A 532 9.50 14.17 -19.84
C ASN A 532 9.08 14.36 -18.36
N THR A 533 9.42 13.42 -17.47
CA THR A 533 9.10 13.47 -16.04
C THR A 533 9.86 14.54 -15.26
N ALA A 534 11.03 14.99 -15.76
CA ALA A 534 11.69 16.20 -15.27
C ALA A 534 10.76 17.43 -15.31
N GLY A 535 9.87 17.49 -16.31
CA GLY A 535 8.95 18.61 -16.51
C GLY A 535 7.99 18.82 -15.34
N ALA A 536 7.63 17.77 -14.59
CA ALA A 536 6.70 17.93 -13.48
C ALA A 536 7.28 18.67 -12.28
N PHE A 537 8.51 18.32 -11.92
CA PHE A 537 9.17 19.04 -10.86
C PHE A 537 9.64 20.42 -11.29
N GLU A 538 10.05 20.59 -12.55
CA GLU A 538 10.34 21.92 -13.13
C GLU A 538 9.14 22.87 -13.06
N GLY A 539 7.93 22.36 -13.36
CA GLY A 539 6.69 23.14 -13.21
C GLY A 539 6.44 23.56 -11.76
N GLY A 540 6.68 22.66 -10.80
CA GLY A 540 6.63 22.96 -9.37
C GLY A 540 7.65 24.03 -8.96
N GLU A 541 8.90 23.90 -9.40
CA GLU A 541 9.97 24.87 -9.13
C GLU A 541 9.63 26.28 -9.62
N GLU A 542 9.01 26.41 -10.80
CA GLU A 542 8.58 27.71 -11.32
C GLU A 542 7.56 28.36 -10.39
N ILE A 543 6.60 27.59 -9.88
CA ILE A 543 5.58 28.07 -8.93
C ILE A 543 6.24 28.55 -7.63
N TRP A 544 7.14 27.77 -7.04
CA TRP A 544 7.77 28.12 -5.76
C TRP A 544 8.78 29.27 -5.89
N SER A 545 9.50 29.33 -7.00
CA SER A 545 10.36 30.47 -7.34
C SER A 545 9.55 31.75 -7.57
N SER A 546 8.35 31.63 -8.17
CA SER A 546 7.41 32.75 -8.30
C SER A 546 6.94 33.24 -6.94
N LEU A 547 6.54 32.33 -6.04
CA LEU A 547 6.17 32.65 -4.66
C LEU A 547 7.28 33.41 -3.93
N GLN A 548 8.54 32.94 -3.98
CA GLN A 548 9.68 33.64 -3.36
C GLN A 548 9.83 35.06 -3.90
N ASN A 549 9.75 35.22 -5.23
CA ASN A 549 9.94 36.52 -5.88
C ASN A 549 8.80 37.48 -5.57
N ASN A 550 7.56 37.01 -5.64
CA ASN A 550 6.37 37.81 -5.34
C ASN A 550 6.34 38.22 -3.86
N LEU A 551 6.68 37.31 -2.95
CA LEU A 551 6.78 37.63 -1.52
C LEU A 551 7.88 38.68 -1.26
N LYS A 552 9.08 38.49 -1.81
CA LYS A 552 10.15 39.49 -1.75
C LYS A 552 9.68 40.84 -2.29
N ASN A 553 9.03 40.85 -3.46
CA ASN A 553 8.56 42.07 -4.10
C ASN A 553 7.50 42.77 -3.25
N PHE A 554 6.57 42.03 -2.67
CA PHE A 554 5.59 42.56 -1.71
C PHE A 554 6.30 43.21 -0.52
N ILE A 555 7.25 42.51 0.12
CA ILE A 555 7.96 43.03 1.30
C ILE A 555 8.78 44.29 0.95
N ASN A 556 9.46 44.29 -0.19
CA ASN A 556 10.35 45.37 -0.65
C ASN A 556 9.60 46.54 -1.28
N ASP A 557 8.30 46.44 -1.53
CA ASP A 557 7.52 47.56 -2.01
C ASP A 557 7.67 48.73 -1.03
N THR A 558 8.00 49.91 -1.57
CA THR A 558 8.20 51.12 -0.78
C THR A 558 6.96 51.51 0.05
N GLU A 559 5.77 51.10 -0.38
CA GLU A 559 4.52 51.31 0.37
C GLU A 559 4.37 50.36 1.56
N ASN A 560 5.08 49.22 1.56
CA ASN A 560 5.03 48.21 2.62
C ASN A 560 6.22 48.31 3.58
N GLY A 561 7.29 49.04 3.28
CA GLY A 561 8.32 49.41 4.26
C GLY A 561 9.17 48.26 4.85
N GLY A 562 9.15 47.07 4.23
CA GLY A 562 9.96 45.92 4.63
C GLY A 562 11.28 45.80 3.86
N THR A 563 12.08 44.77 4.17
CA THR A 563 13.27 44.41 3.40
C THR A 563 13.46 42.89 3.41
N ALA A 564 13.56 42.31 2.22
CA ALA A 564 13.77 40.89 2.00
C ALA A 564 14.64 40.58 0.76
N THR A 565 15.22 39.38 0.75
CA THR A 565 15.97 38.79 -0.37
C THR A 565 15.55 37.34 -0.58
N VAL A 566 15.57 36.86 -1.83
CA VAL A 566 15.45 35.41 -2.08
C VAL A 566 16.74 34.76 -1.60
N GLY A 567 16.63 33.73 -0.75
CA GLY A 567 17.77 32.93 -0.32
C GLY A 567 18.16 31.89 -1.38
N GLU A 568 19.22 31.14 -1.12
CA GLU A 568 19.63 30.04 -1.99
C GLU A 568 18.65 28.87 -1.82
N SER A 569 18.00 28.46 -2.90
CA SER A 569 17.16 27.28 -2.91
C SER A 569 18.02 26.02 -2.97
N SER A 570 17.62 24.97 -2.28
CA SER A 570 18.20 23.62 -2.39
C SER A 570 17.16 22.72 -3.02
N ILE A 571 17.57 21.94 -4.02
CA ILE A 571 16.73 21.00 -4.74
C ILE A 571 17.57 19.74 -4.85
N GLU A 572 17.06 18.67 -4.27
CA GLU A 572 17.76 17.40 -4.17
C GLU A 572 16.86 16.32 -4.77
N ARG A 573 17.40 15.63 -5.78
CA ARG A 573 16.73 14.59 -6.55
C ARG A 573 17.74 13.52 -6.94
N ILE A 574 17.25 12.35 -7.34
CA ILE A 574 18.11 11.39 -8.04
C ILE A 574 18.65 12.01 -9.33
N ASP A 575 19.93 11.80 -9.61
CA ASP A 575 20.51 12.07 -10.92
C ASP A 575 19.93 11.07 -11.94
N ILE A 576 19.16 11.59 -12.91
CA ILE A 576 18.50 10.78 -13.93
C ILE A 576 19.53 10.00 -14.77
N GLU A 577 20.70 10.57 -15.05
CA GLU A 577 21.75 9.87 -15.79
C GLU A 577 22.28 8.67 -14.99
N GLU A 578 22.36 8.79 -13.66
CA GLU A 578 22.75 7.70 -12.79
C GLU A 578 21.67 6.61 -12.67
N LEU A 579 20.40 7.02 -12.58
CA LEU A 579 19.27 6.10 -12.63
C LEU A 579 19.26 5.30 -13.94
N GLU A 580 19.43 5.98 -15.08
CA GLU A 580 19.56 5.35 -16.39
C GLU A 580 20.75 4.39 -16.45
N ALA A 581 21.88 4.75 -15.85
CA ALA A 581 23.05 3.88 -15.78
C ALA A 581 22.77 2.59 -15.00
N VAL A 582 21.99 2.66 -13.92
CA VAL A 582 21.57 1.47 -13.16
C VAL A 582 20.60 0.60 -13.95
N LEU A 583 19.58 1.19 -14.58
CA LEU A 583 18.63 0.44 -15.40
C LEU A 583 19.32 -0.25 -16.58
N ASN A 584 20.28 0.45 -17.23
CA ASN A 584 21.10 -0.09 -18.31
C ASN A 584 22.20 -1.06 -17.84
N GLY A 585 22.38 -1.25 -16.52
CA GLY A 585 23.37 -2.17 -15.96
C GLY A 585 24.80 -1.71 -16.03
N THR A 586 25.03 -0.44 -16.35
CA THR A 586 26.37 0.16 -16.37
C THR A 586 26.79 0.63 -14.97
N LYS A 587 25.85 0.73 -14.03
CA LYS A 587 26.04 1.05 -12.61
C LYS A 587 25.24 0.07 -11.74
N SER A 588 25.70 -0.22 -10.52
CA SER A 588 24.95 -1.05 -9.56
C SER A 588 23.91 -0.20 -8.82
N VAL A 589 22.79 -0.79 -8.39
CA VAL A 589 21.82 -0.10 -7.51
C VAL A 589 22.50 0.37 -6.21
N SER A 590 23.47 -0.41 -5.72
CA SER A 590 24.29 -0.04 -4.55
C SER A 590 25.08 1.26 -4.71
N ASP A 591 25.28 1.70 -5.95
CA ASP A 591 26.02 2.91 -6.27
C ASP A 591 25.11 4.15 -6.35
N LEU A 592 23.78 3.99 -6.15
CA LEU A 592 22.83 5.09 -6.03
C LEU A 592 22.61 5.43 -4.56
N GLY A 593 22.64 6.72 -4.25
CA GLY A 593 22.16 7.29 -2.98
C GLY A 593 22.70 6.67 -1.69
N CYS A 594 21.83 6.63 -0.69
CA CYS A 594 22.12 6.32 0.71
C CYS A 594 21.99 4.83 1.06
N ASN A 595 22.90 3.99 0.58
CA ASN A 595 22.92 2.55 0.92
C ASN A 595 23.76 2.18 2.15
#